data_AF-M5C0B1-F1
#
_entry.id   AF-M5C0B1-F1
#
_cell.length_a   1.000
_cell.length_b   1.000
_cell.length_c   1.000
_cell.angle_alpha   90.00
_cell.angle_beta   90.00
_cell.angle_gamma   90.00
#
_symmetry.space_group_name_H-M   'P 1'
#
loop_
_entity.id
_entity.type
_entity.pdbx_description
1 polymer ?
#
loop_
_entity_poly.entity_id
_entity_poly.type
_entity_poly.pdbx_seq_one_letter_code
_entity_poly.pdbx_strand_id
1 'polypeptide(L)'
;MLTYSNYMVAPSWVESNKAIKNKVEIEGFRNAYLRDGVAMTKWFAWLEEQLRAGTNITEWEAAEMLTQFRKQGEHFMGLAYENISATGANAALPHYSPTKGLSSTIDIHTPYLNDSGGQYKDGTCDTTRTVHFGHPTDEQCEAFTRVLKGHISIDSAIFPQGTTGKQLDVLARHALWKDGLNYLHGTGHGFGSFLSVHEGPHGFGIDVPLEVGHVITNEPGFYKEGSFGVRIESALVVKRVETKGQFGGDIWLGFERFTCVPIQTRMVKMELLTKDERRWLKASFLMPLTLGFTNAHSRSTTENAKTYSLRS
;
A
#
# COMPACT_ATOMS: atom_id res chain seq x y z
N MET A 1 -16.08 51.61 16.18
CA MET A 1 -16.32 50.38 15.40
C MET A 1 -15.25 49.39 15.84
N LEU A 2 -15.54 48.56 16.85
CA LEU A 2 -14.56 47.67 17.49
C LEU A 2 -15.01 46.23 17.29
N THR A 3 -14.44 45.55 16.31
CA THR A 3 -14.56 44.10 16.14
C THR A 3 -13.46 43.43 16.94
N TYR A 4 -13.65 43.30 18.26
CA TYR A 4 -12.84 42.37 19.06
C TYR A 4 -13.42 40.97 18.85
N SER A 5 -12.71 40.12 18.12
CA SER A 5 -13.06 38.70 18.04
C SER A 5 -12.60 38.02 19.31
N ASN A 6 -13.52 37.45 20.10
CA ASN A 6 -13.24 36.75 21.37
C ASN A 6 -12.76 35.29 21.16
N TYR A 7 -12.10 35.00 20.05
CA TYR A 7 -11.62 33.65 19.74
C TYR A 7 -10.29 33.69 19.01
N MET A 8 -9.49 32.63 19.20
CA MET A 8 -8.24 32.38 18.50
C MET A 8 -8.41 31.14 17.63
N VAL A 9 -8.06 31.25 16.35
CA VAL A 9 -7.89 30.08 15.49
C VAL A 9 -6.47 29.59 15.68
N ALA A 10 -6.31 28.39 16.23
CA ALA A 10 -5.02 27.76 16.47
C ALA A 10 -5.04 26.31 15.94
N PRO A 11 -3.88 25.72 15.58
CA PRO A 11 -3.80 24.31 15.24
C PRO A 11 -4.36 23.43 16.35
N SER A 12 -5.03 22.34 15.96
CA SER A 12 -5.57 21.38 16.92
C SER A 12 -4.43 20.62 17.61
N TRP A 13 -4.35 20.77 18.93
CA TRP A 13 -3.45 19.99 19.77
C TRP A 13 -3.73 18.49 19.67
N VAL A 14 -4.99 18.11 19.55
CA VAL A 14 -5.39 16.71 19.40
C VAL A 14 -4.89 16.14 18.07
N GLU A 15 -5.03 16.89 16.97
CA GLU A 15 -4.54 16.46 15.65
C GLU A 15 -3.01 16.29 15.64
N SER A 16 -2.29 17.24 16.23
CA SER A 16 -0.83 17.19 16.29
C SER A 16 -0.32 16.02 17.14
N ASN A 17 -0.98 15.73 18.27
CA ASN A 17 -0.55 14.63 19.16
C ASN A 17 -0.92 13.26 18.59
N LYS A 18 -2.13 13.07 18.04
CA LYS A 18 -2.52 11.77 17.46
C LYS A 18 -1.78 11.44 16.16
N ALA A 19 -1.17 12.42 15.51
CA ALA A 19 -0.34 12.20 14.33
C ALA A 19 0.91 11.34 14.65
N ILE A 20 1.45 11.47 15.87
CA ILE A 20 2.63 10.74 16.37
C ILE A 20 2.18 9.51 17.16
N LYS A 21 2.34 8.33 16.57
CA LYS A 21 1.83 7.10 17.16
C LYS A 21 2.78 6.62 18.25
N ASN A 22 2.21 6.27 19.39
CA ASN A 22 2.97 5.65 20.46
C ASN A 22 3.26 4.16 20.15
N LYS A 23 4.08 3.51 20.98
CA LYS A 23 4.51 2.12 20.74
C LYS A 23 3.36 1.11 20.71
N VAL A 24 2.30 1.34 21.49
CA VAL A 24 1.11 0.47 21.53
C VAL A 24 0.32 0.59 20.23
N GLU A 25 0.11 1.81 19.73
CA GLU A 25 -0.57 2.04 18.45
C GLU A 25 0.23 1.45 17.28
N ILE A 26 1.55 1.65 17.26
CA ILE A 26 2.44 1.06 16.24
C ILE A 26 2.34 -0.47 16.23
N GLU A 27 2.33 -1.09 17.41
CA GLU A 27 2.18 -2.54 17.52
C GLU A 27 0.77 -3.00 17.11
N GLY A 28 -0.26 -2.23 17.41
CA GLY A 28 -1.61 -2.44 16.90
C GLY A 28 -1.65 -2.47 15.38
N PHE A 29 -1.01 -1.51 14.71
CA PHE A 29 -0.90 -1.50 13.25
C PHE A 29 -0.19 -2.74 12.71
N ARG A 30 0.94 -3.17 13.29
CA ARG A 30 1.62 -4.40 12.85
C ARG A 30 0.68 -5.61 12.88
N ASN A 31 -0.08 -5.76 13.96
CA ASN A 31 -1.02 -6.85 14.12
C ASN A 31 -2.22 -6.74 13.17
N ALA A 32 -2.75 -5.53 12.97
CA ALA A 32 -3.84 -5.27 12.03
C ALA A 32 -3.43 -5.57 10.58
N TYR A 33 -2.28 -5.07 10.13
CA TYR A 33 -1.78 -5.33 8.77
C TYR A 33 -1.36 -6.79 8.55
N LEU A 34 -0.96 -7.52 9.60
CA LEU A 34 -0.74 -8.96 9.51
C LEU A 34 -2.05 -9.70 9.23
N ARG A 35 -3.12 -9.41 9.99
CA ARG A 35 -4.45 -10.02 9.79
C ARG A 35 -5.05 -9.63 8.44
N ASP A 36 -4.97 -8.35 8.07
CA ASP A 36 -5.46 -7.86 6.78
C ASP A 36 -4.68 -8.48 5.62
N GLY A 37 -3.36 -8.63 5.78
CA GLY A 37 -2.49 -9.31 4.82
C GLY A 37 -2.88 -10.77 4.59
N VAL A 38 -3.27 -11.50 5.64
CA VAL A 38 -3.81 -12.86 5.52
C VAL A 38 -5.13 -12.86 4.75
N ALA A 39 -6.05 -11.93 5.04
CA ALA A 39 -7.33 -11.82 4.33
C ALA A 39 -7.13 -11.52 2.85
N MET A 40 -6.29 -10.54 2.51
CA MET A 40 -5.94 -10.21 1.12
C MET A 40 -5.28 -11.38 0.39
N THR A 41 -4.36 -12.10 1.05
CA THR A 41 -3.66 -13.24 0.42
C THR A 41 -4.62 -14.39 0.12
N LYS A 42 -5.52 -14.73 1.06
CA LYS A 42 -6.56 -15.74 0.84
C LYS A 42 -7.51 -15.33 -0.28
N TRP A 43 -7.91 -14.06 -0.30
CA TRP A 43 -8.77 -13.51 -1.33
C TRP A 43 -8.11 -13.54 -2.71
N PHE A 44 -6.83 -13.15 -2.83
CA PHE A 44 -6.11 -13.25 -4.10
C PHE A 44 -6.02 -14.69 -4.62
N ALA A 45 -5.74 -15.65 -3.73
CA ALA A 45 -5.70 -17.06 -4.09
C ALA A 45 -7.07 -17.55 -4.60
N TRP A 46 -8.14 -17.22 -3.88
CA TRP A 46 -9.52 -17.52 -4.29
C TRP A 46 -9.87 -16.87 -5.64
N LEU A 47 -9.57 -15.59 -5.81
CA LEU A 47 -9.91 -14.87 -7.04
C LEU A 47 -9.17 -15.46 -8.25
N GLU A 48 -7.88 -15.76 -8.09
CA GLU A 48 -7.09 -16.41 -9.15
C GLU A 48 -7.64 -17.81 -9.49
N GLU A 49 -8.04 -18.61 -8.51
CA GLU A 49 -8.65 -19.92 -8.72
C GLU A 49 -9.96 -19.82 -9.50
N GLN A 50 -10.86 -18.92 -9.09
CA GLN A 50 -12.16 -18.73 -9.74
C GLN A 50 -12.03 -18.25 -11.18
N LEU A 51 -11.15 -17.29 -11.44
CA LEU A 51 -10.91 -16.77 -12.79
C LEU A 51 -10.26 -17.82 -13.70
N ARG A 52 -9.34 -18.64 -13.16
CA ARG A 52 -8.76 -19.79 -13.89
C ARG A 52 -9.79 -20.86 -14.22
N ALA A 53 -10.79 -21.06 -13.37
CA ALA A 53 -11.91 -21.96 -13.62
C ALA A 53 -12.92 -21.41 -14.64
N GLY A 54 -12.73 -20.19 -15.15
CA GLY A 54 -13.65 -19.54 -16.10
C GLY A 54 -14.91 -18.99 -15.45
N THR A 55 -14.91 -18.78 -14.13
CA THR A 55 -16.05 -18.15 -13.44
C THR A 55 -16.08 -16.67 -13.75
N ASN A 56 -17.24 -16.17 -14.21
CA ASN A 56 -17.46 -14.74 -14.37
C ASN A 56 -17.68 -14.11 -13.00
N ILE A 57 -16.70 -13.33 -12.55
CA ILE A 57 -16.78 -12.56 -11.30
C ILE A 57 -16.79 -11.08 -11.65
N THR A 58 -17.76 -10.36 -11.11
CA THR A 58 -17.83 -8.91 -11.21
C THR A 58 -16.89 -8.22 -10.23
N GLU A 59 -16.51 -7.00 -10.54
CA GLU A 59 -15.75 -6.11 -9.66
C GLU A 59 -16.40 -5.99 -8.26
N TRP A 60 -17.73 -5.85 -8.21
CA TRP A 60 -18.46 -5.81 -6.95
C TRP A 60 -18.40 -7.14 -6.17
N GLU A 61 -18.57 -8.28 -6.84
CA GLU A 61 -18.49 -9.60 -6.19
C GLU A 61 -17.09 -9.88 -5.63
N ALA A 62 -16.04 -9.49 -6.35
CA ALA A 62 -14.67 -9.60 -5.86
C ALA A 62 -14.45 -8.71 -4.62
N ALA A 63 -14.95 -7.46 -4.64
CA ALA A 63 -14.88 -6.55 -3.50
C ALA A 63 -15.65 -7.06 -2.28
N GLU A 64 -16.85 -7.59 -2.48
CA GLU A 64 -17.65 -8.16 -1.40
C GLU A 64 -16.97 -9.41 -0.81
N MET A 65 -16.40 -10.27 -1.65
CA MET A 65 -15.69 -11.45 -1.18
C MET A 65 -14.46 -11.08 -0.32
N LEU A 66 -13.71 -10.03 -0.68
CA LEU A 66 -12.61 -9.55 0.15
C LEU A 66 -13.11 -9.11 1.54
N THR A 67 -14.24 -8.41 1.59
CA THR A 67 -14.89 -8.04 2.85
C THR A 67 -15.25 -9.27 3.68
N GLN A 68 -15.72 -10.36 3.05
CA GLN A 68 -16.01 -11.62 3.75
C GLN A 68 -14.75 -12.30 4.31
N PHE A 69 -13.61 -12.21 3.61
CA PHE A 69 -12.34 -12.67 4.16
C PHE A 69 -11.87 -11.82 5.35
N ARG A 70 -12.03 -10.49 5.29
CA ARG A 70 -11.69 -9.59 6.40
C ARG A 70 -12.56 -9.82 7.65
N LYS A 71 -13.86 -10.07 7.48
CA LYS A 71 -14.80 -10.38 8.58
C LYS A 71 -14.40 -11.58 9.43
N GLN A 72 -13.59 -12.49 8.90
CA GLN A 72 -13.08 -13.66 9.63
C GLN A 72 -11.91 -13.30 10.57
N GLY A 73 -11.26 -12.15 10.36
CA GLY A 73 -10.15 -11.68 11.17
C GLY A 73 -10.60 -11.13 12.51
N GLU A 74 -9.84 -11.43 13.56
CA GLU A 74 -10.07 -10.85 14.89
C GLU A 74 -10.04 -9.31 14.84
N HIS A 75 -10.86 -8.69 15.69
CA HIS A 75 -10.97 -7.24 15.85
C HIS A 75 -11.50 -6.45 14.64
N PHE A 76 -11.93 -7.09 13.56
CA PHE A 76 -12.55 -6.40 12.42
C PHE A 76 -13.83 -5.63 12.84
N MET A 77 -13.92 -4.36 12.44
CA MET A 77 -15.00 -3.43 12.78
C MET A 77 -15.74 -2.88 11.55
N GLY A 78 -15.32 -3.24 10.33
CA GLY A 78 -15.87 -2.74 9.08
C GLY A 78 -14.79 -2.33 8.10
N LEU A 79 -15.21 -1.80 6.95
CA LEU A 79 -14.27 -1.23 5.98
C LEU A 79 -13.83 0.17 6.42
N ALA A 80 -12.59 0.54 6.09
CA ALA A 80 -12.07 1.88 6.33
C ALA A 80 -12.64 2.92 5.36
N TYR A 81 -12.99 2.46 4.15
CA TYR A 81 -13.59 3.22 3.05
C TYR A 81 -14.23 2.21 2.07
N GLU A 82 -14.97 2.69 1.07
CA GLU A 82 -15.52 1.79 0.05
C GLU A 82 -14.40 1.15 -0.77
N ASN A 83 -14.50 -0.17 -1.00
CA ASN A 83 -13.49 -0.89 -1.77
C ASN A 83 -13.47 -0.38 -3.22
N ILE A 84 -12.30 0.00 -3.70
CA ILE A 84 -12.02 0.16 -5.12
C ILE A 84 -11.62 -1.21 -5.65
N SER A 85 -12.40 -1.73 -6.58
CA SER A 85 -12.15 -3.02 -7.22
C SER A 85 -12.46 -2.82 -8.69
N ALA A 86 -11.44 -2.75 -9.53
CA ALA A 86 -11.55 -2.16 -10.84
C ALA A 86 -10.72 -2.92 -11.88
N THR A 87 -11.30 -3.19 -13.03
CA THR A 87 -10.62 -3.80 -14.19
C THR A 87 -10.57 -2.81 -15.34
N GLY A 88 -9.50 -2.86 -16.15
CA GLY A 88 -9.39 -2.07 -17.38
C GLY A 88 -9.66 -0.58 -17.16
N ALA A 89 -10.55 0.01 -17.97
CA ALA A 89 -10.82 1.44 -17.95
C ALA A 89 -11.29 1.96 -16.57
N ASN A 90 -11.98 1.14 -15.78
CA ASN A 90 -12.40 1.53 -14.43
C ASN A 90 -11.19 1.72 -13.50
N ALA A 91 -10.12 0.95 -13.69
CA ALA A 91 -8.89 1.09 -12.90
C ALA A 91 -8.15 2.41 -13.20
N ALA A 92 -8.44 3.05 -14.33
CA ALA A 92 -7.90 4.38 -14.66
C ALA A 92 -8.58 5.53 -13.89
N LEU A 93 -9.62 5.23 -13.09
CA LEU A 93 -10.32 6.21 -12.26
C LEU A 93 -9.86 6.03 -10.80
N PRO A 94 -9.09 6.98 -10.22
CA PRO A 94 -8.45 6.79 -8.92
C PRO A 94 -9.42 6.46 -7.77
N HIS A 95 -10.66 6.95 -7.81
CA HIS A 95 -11.71 6.78 -6.79
C HIS A 95 -12.92 5.97 -7.27
N TYR A 96 -12.75 5.04 -8.21
CA TYR A 96 -13.85 4.18 -8.67
C TYR A 96 -14.36 3.25 -7.56
N SER A 97 -15.67 3.13 -7.41
CA SER A 97 -16.32 2.17 -6.49
C SER A 97 -17.35 1.36 -7.27
N PRO A 98 -17.24 0.01 -7.31
CA PRO A 98 -18.16 -0.81 -8.08
C PRO A 98 -19.54 -0.86 -7.44
N THR A 99 -20.59 -0.66 -8.25
CA THR A 99 -21.98 -0.75 -7.78
C THR A 99 -22.56 -2.14 -8.06
N LYS A 100 -23.24 -2.72 -7.07
CA LYS A 100 -23.93 -4.02 -7.20
C LYS A 100 -24.88 -4.03 -8.41
N GLY A 101 -24.70 -5.00 -9.29
CA GLY A 101 -25.54 -5.18 -10.48
C GLY A 101 -25.24 -4.21 -11.65
N LEU A 102 -24.30 -3.27 -11.47
CA LEU A 102 -23.89 -2.30 -12.50
C LEU A 102 -22.38 -2.34 -12.80
N SER A 103 -21.60 -3.08 -12.02
CA SER A 103 -20.14 -3.17 -12.17
C SER A 103 -19.74 -4.15 -13.28
N SER A 104 -18.54 -3.96 -13.83
CA SER A 104 -18.03 -4.80 -14.92
C SER A 104 -17.65 -6.20 -14.42
N THR A 105 -17.66 -7.18 -15.33
CA THR A 105 -16.98 -8.47 -15.10
C THR A 105 -15.48 -8.25 -15.19
N ILE A 106 -14.71 -8.87 -14.29
CA ILE A 106 -13.25 -8.77 -14.28
C ILE A 106 -12.70 -9.36 -15.58
N ASP A 107 -11.93 -8.55 -16.31
CA ASP A 107 -11.27 -8.97 -17.56
C ASP A 107 -9.83 -9.40 -17.28
N ILE A 108 -9.56 -10.68 -17.49
CA ILE A 108 -8.23 -11.27 -17.27
C ILE A 108 -7.16 -10.71 -18.20
N HIS A 109 -7.53 -10.04 -19.30
CA HIS A 109 -6.61 -9.45 -20.28
C HIS A 109 -6.20 -8.01 -19.93
N THR A 110 -6.70 -7.47 -18.82
CA THR A 110 -6.36 -6.13 -18.35
C THR A 110 -5.85 -6.16 -16.90
N PRO A 111 -5.10 -5.13 -16.46
CA PRO A 111 -4.79 -4.96 -15.06
C PRO A 111 -6.06 -4.86 -14.22
N TYR A 112 -6.07 -5.57 -13.10
CA TYR A 112 -7.08 -5.50 -12.07
C TYR A 112 -6.47 -4.83 -10.84
N LEU A 113 -7.03 -3.69 -10.45
CA LEU A 113 -6.62 -2.87 -9.32
C LEU A 113 -7.61 -3.07 -8.17
N ASN A 114 -7.09 -3.41 -7.00
CA ASN A 114 -7.86 -3.41 -5.77
C ASN A 114 -7.18 -2.50 -4.75
N ASP A 115 -7.90 -1.47 -4.34
CA ASP A 115 -7.55 -0.58 -3.23
C ASP A 115 -8.62 -0.70 -2.18
N SER A 116 -8.23 -1.19 -1.01
CA SER A 116 -9.18 -1.45 0.04
C SER A 116 -8.53 -1.57 1.43
N GLY A 117 -9.32 -1.28 2.45
CA GLY A 117 -8.85 -1.23 3.83
C GLY A 117 -9.88 -1.72 4.84
N GLY A 118 -9.42 -2.44 5.86
CA GLY A 118 -10.21 -2.80 7.03
C GLY A 118 -9.99 -1.86 8.21
N GLN A 119 -11.05 -1.60 8.98
CA GLN A 119 -10.94 -1.06 10.34
C GLN A 119 -10.84 -2.21 11.33
N TYR A 120 -9.83 -2.17 12.18
CA TYR A 120 -9.66 -3.08 13.29
C TYR A 120 -9.59 -2.27 14.58
N LYS A 121 -10.00 -2.84 15.72
CA LYS A 121 -9.96 -2.13 17.02
C LYS A 121 -8.58 -1.58 17.40
N ASP A 122 -7.53 -2.16 16.80
CA ASP A 122 -6.12 -1.85 17.03
C ASP A 122 -5.42 -1.25 15.80
N GLY A 123 -6.14 -0.90 14.72
CA GLY A 123 -5.52 -0.22 13.58
C GLY A 123 -6.45 0.00 12.38
N THR A 124 -6.09 0.97 11.55
CA THR A 124 -6.73 1.21 10.25
C THR A 124 -5.79 0.73 9.15
N CYS A 125 -6.31 -0.10 8.23
CA CYS A 125 -5.56 -0.62 7.10
C CYS A 125 -5.93 0.11 5.82
N ASP A 126 -4.94 0.29 4.95
CA ASP A 126 -5.04 0.87 3.62
C ASP A 126 -4.01 0.16 2.72
N THR A 127 -4.47 -0.47 1.64
CA THR A 127 -3.61 -1.28 0.77
C THR A 127 -4.20 -1.42 -0.62
N THR A 128 -3.48 -0.84 -1.58
CA THR A 128 -3.64 -1.10 -3.00
C THR A 128 -2.67 -2.14 -3.57
N ARG A 129 -3.21 -3.08 -4.36
CA ARG A 129 -2.45 -3.96 -5.26
C ARG A 129 -3.07 -3.97 -6.65
N THR A 130 -2.23 -3.84 -7.66
CA THR A 130 -2.60 -4.13 -9.06
C THR A 130 -2.00 -5.47 -9.49
N VAL A 131 -2.82 -6.33 -10.09
CA VAL A 131 -2.44 -7.65 -10.58
C VAL A 131 -2.94 -7.85 -12.02
N HIS A 132 -2.41 -8.88 -12.69
CA HIS A 132 -2.85 -9.29 -14.02
C HIS A 132 -3.10 -10.80 -14.03
N PHE A 133 -4.22 -11.25 -14.60
CA PHE A 133 -4.63 -12.66 -14.59
C PHE A 133 -4.34 -13.40 -15.90
N GLY A 134 -4.15 -12.69 -17.00
CA GLY A 134 -3.70 -13.21 -18.30
C GLY A 134 -2.26 -12.80 -18.63
N HIS A 135 -2.01 -12.41 -19.88
CA HIS A 135 -0.71 -11.96 -20.40
C HIS A 135 -0.69 -10.43 -20.52
N PRO A 136 0.11 -9.72 -19.70
CA PRO A 136 0.17 -8.27 -19.75
C PRO A 136 0.88 -7.78 -21.02
N THR A 137 0.50 -6.60 -21.50
CA THR A 137 1.19 -5.93 -22.62
C THR A 137 2.49 -5.26 -22.16
N ASP A 138 3.37 -4.96 -23.11
CA ASP A 138 4.61 -4.22 -22.84
C ASP A 138 4.35 -2.88 -22.15
N GLU A 139 3.33 -2.14 -22.60
CA GLU A 139 2.93 -0.85 -22.00
C GLU A 139 2.47 -1.02 -20.54
N GLN A 140 1.66 -2.05 -20.26
CA GLN A 140 1.21 -2.34 -18.89
C GLN A 140 2.40 -2.70 -17.99
N CYS A 141 3.35 -3.49 -18.50
CA CYS A 141 4.54 -3.87 -17.74
C CYS A 141 5.46 -2.68 -17.48
N GLU A 142 5.64 -1.78 -18.45
CA GLU A 142 6.43 -0.56 -18.29
C GLU A 142 5.84 0.39 -17.26
N ALA A 143 4.53 0.67 -17.37
CA ALA A 143 3.80 1.49 -16.41
C ALA A 143 3.89 0.90 -15.00
N PHE A 144 3.60 -0.40 -14.85
CA PHE A 144 3.68 -1.08 -13.56
C PHE A 144 5.07 -1.03 -12.96
N THR A 145 6.10 -1.30 -13.76
CA THR A 145 7.48 -1.30 -13.28
C THR A 145 7.93 0.09 -12.84
N ARG A 146 7.48 1.16 -13.51
CA ARG A 146 7.78 2.55 -13.10
C ARG A 146 7.11 2.94 -11.80
N VAL A 147 5.83 2.58 -11.64
CA VAL A 147 5.12 2.74 -10.36
C VAL A 147 5.84 1.98 -9.24
N LEU A 148 6.24 0.72 -9.49
CA LEU A 148 6.99 -0.07 -8.53
C LEU A 148 8.33 0.57 -8.15
N LYS A 149 9.09 1.12 -9.11
CA LYS A 149 10.33 1.84 -8.81
C LYS A 149 10.10 3.05 -7.91
N GLY A 150 9.03 3.80 -8.16
CA GLY A 150 8.61 4.90 -7.29
C GLY A 150 8.32 4.41 -5.86
N HIS A 151 7.55 3.34 -5.75
CA HIS A 151 7.18 2.74 -4.46
C HIS A 151 8.42 2.29 -3.68
N ILE A 152 9.36 1.59 -4.35
CA ILE A 152 10.63 1.14 -3.74
C ILE A 152 11.48 2.32 -3.29
N SER A 153 11.52 3.40 -4.08
CA SER A 153 12.32 4.58 -3.77
C SER A 153 11.86 5.28 -2.50
N ILE A 154 10.55 5.29 -2.22
CA ILE A 154 10.00 5.77 -0.94
C ILE A 154 10.27 4.76 0.17
N ASP A 155 9.93 3.47 -0.02
CA ASP A 155 10.06 2.42 1.01
C ASP A 155 11.51 2.29 1.53
N SER A 156 12.49 2.55 0.65
CA SER A 156 13.93 2.44 0.96
C SER A 156 14.59 3.77 1.32
N ALA A 157 13.85 4.88 1.40
CA ALA A 157 14.42 6.19 1.63
C ALA A 157 15.04 6.31 3.04
N ILE A 158 16.22 6.93 3.10
CA ILE A 158 16.88 7.36 4.33
C ILE A 158 17.13 8.86 4.21
N PHE A 159 16.72 9.63 5.21
CA PHE A 159 16.70 11.09 5.15
C PHE A 159 17.02 11.71 6.52
N PRO A 160 17.58 12.93 6.57
CA PRO A 160 17.84 13.62 7.84
C PRO A 160 16.54 14.09 8.48
N GLN A 161 16.56 14.23 9.81
CA GLN A 161 15.46 14.86 10.55
C GLN A 161 15.13 16.26 9.97
N GLY A 162 13.85 16.62 9.98
CA GLY A 162 13.36 17.88 9.43
C GLY A 162 12.93 17.80 7.96
N THR A 163 13.23 16.69 7.28
CA THR A 163 12.76 16.46 5.91
C THR A 163 11.23 16.32 5.88
N THR A 164 10.57 17.02 4.95
CA THR A 164 9.11 17.01 4.79
C THR A 164 8.66 15.99 3.73
N GLY A 165 7.39 15.55 3.81
CA GLY A 165 6.83 14.66 2.79
C GLY A 165 6.84 15.28 1.39
N LYS A 166 6.71 16.61 1.29
CA LYS A 166 6.89 17.35 0.03
C LYS A 166 8.27 17.16 -0.61
N GLN A 167 9.34 17.10 0.18
CA GLN A 167 10.70 16.91 -0.34
C GLN A 167 10.94 15.47 -0.84
N LEU A 168 10.25 14.48 -0.27
CA LEU A 168 10.37 13.07 -0.65
C LEU A 168 9.46 12.66 -1.80
N ASP A 169 8.36 13.38 -2.06
CA ASP A 169 7.34 13.05 -3.08
C ASP A 169 7.93 12.82 -4.48
N VAL A 170 9.00 13.53 -4.84
CA VAL A 170 9.68 13.36 -6.13
C VAL A 170 10.29 11.97 -6.32
N LEU A 171 10.67 11.28 -5.24
CA LEU A 171 11.27 9.94 -5.32
C LEU A 171 10.29 8.94 -5.93
N ALA A 172 9.00 9.06 -5.62
CA ALA A 172 7.95 8.22 -6.15
C ALA A 172 7.64 8.52 -7.64
N ARG A 173 7.85 9.77 -8.06
CA ARG A 173 7.51 10.24 -9.41
C ARG A 173 8.63 10.11 -10.42
N HIS A 174 9.88 10.16 -9.96
CA HIS A 174 11.07 10.27 -10.81
C HIS A 174 11.13 9.21 -11.92
N ALA A 175 10.75 7.96 -11.65
CA ALA A 175 10.76 6.90 -12.66
C ALA A 175 9.70 7.08 -13.76
N LEU A 176 8.54 7.65 -13.43
CA LEU A 176 7.48 7.98 -14.39
C LEU A 176 7.83 9.23 -15.21
N TRP A 177 8.38 10.26 -14.55
CA TRP A 177 8.73 11.53 -15.19
C TRP A 177 9.79 11.39 -16.28
N LYS A 178 10.70 10.41 -16.17
CA LYS A 178 11.68 10.12 -17.22
C LYS A 178 11.05 9.82 -18.58
N ASP A 179 9.80 9.39 -18.58
CA ASP A 179 9.06 9.00 -19.78
C ASP A 179 7.86 9.93 -20.03
N GLY A 180 7.81 11.09 -19.36
CA GLY A 180 6.70 12.04 -19.49
C GLY A 180 5.37 11.56 -18.89
N LEU A 181 5.41 10.54 -18.02
CA LEU A 181 4.23 10.01 -17.32
C LEU A 181 4.09 10.65 -15.94
N ASN A 182 2.87 10.73 -15.40
CA ASN A 182 2.61 11.26 -14.05
C ASN A 182 1.30 10.69 -13.47
N TYR A 183 1.06 10.93 -12.18
CA TYR A 183 -0.23 10.73 -11.50
C TYR A 183 -0.66 12.01 -10.78
N LEU A 184 -1.97 12.23 -10.68
CA LEU A 184 -2.56 13.52 -10.29
C LEU A 184 -3.08 13.56 -8.84
N HIS A 185 -2.54 12.70 -7.98
CA HIS A 185 -2.76 12.72 -6.52
C HIS A 185 -1.41 12.76 -5.79
N GLY A 186 -1.44 12.96 -4.46
CA GLY A 186 -0.25 12.87 -3.61
C GLY A 186 0.30 11.44 -3.56
N THR A 187 1.59 11.27 -3.26
CA THR A 187 2.20 9.92 -3.12
C THR A 187 1.69 9.16 -1.91
N GLY A 188 1.05 9.83 -0.95
CA GLY A 188 0.43 9.19 0.20
C GLY A 188 0.06 10.20 1.28
N HIS A 189 -0.67 9.72 2.27
CA HIS A 189 -1.26 10.50 3.35
C HIS A 189 -1.00 9.84 4.70
N GLY A 190 -1.10 10.60 5.79
CA GLY A 190 -1.17 10.00 7.11
C GLY A 190 -2.49 9.25 7.31
N PHE A 191 -2.52 8.36 8.30
CA PHE A 191 -3.73 7.61 8.66
C PHE A 191 -3.79 7.38 10.18
N GLY A 192 -5.01 7.20 10.70
CA GLY A 192 -5.28 7.11 12.13
C GLY A 192 -5.25 5.68 12.68
N SER A 193 -5.14 5.55 14.01
CA SER A 193 -5.23 4.26 14.71
C SER A 193 -6.69 3.96 15.06
N PHE A 194 -7.36 3.13 14.25
CA PHE A 194 -8.80 2.89 14.31
C PHE A 194 -9.62 4.20 14.20
N LEU A 195 -9.21 5.04 13.26
CA LEU A 195 -9.78 6.37 12.99
C LEU A 195 -9.83 6.61 11.46
N SER A 196 -9.80 7.86 11.02
CA SER A 196 -9.81 8.22 9.60
C SER A 196 -8.66 7.58 8.83
N VAL A 197 -8.96 7.01 7.66
CA VAL A 197 -7.95 6.51 6.72
C VAL A 197 -7.10 7.66 6.16
N HIS A 198 -7.67 8.84 5.98
CA HIS A 198 -6.95 10.07 5.68
C HIS A 198 -6.81 10.93 6.94
N GLU A 199 -5.59 11.08 7.44
CA GLU A 199 -5.27 11.82 8.65
C GLU A 199 -4.03 12.71 8.46
N GLY A 200 -4.18 14.01 8.73
CA GLY A 200 -3.07 14.95 8.76
C GLY A 200 -2.39 15.06 10.14
N PRO A 201 -1.39 15.95 10.28
CA PRO A 201 -1.03 17.00 9.34
C PRO A 201 0.03 16.60 8.31
N HIS A 202 0.74 15.49 8.50
CA HIS A 202 1.79 15.05 7.58
C HIS A 202 1.22 14.30 6.37
N GLY A 203 1.98 14.31 5.28
CA GLY A 203 1.63 13.66 4.02
C GLY A 203 2.64 13.98 2.94
N PHE A 204 2.63 13.23 1.84
CA PHE A 204 3.46 13.55 0.69
C PHE A 204 2.87 14.75 -0.06
N GLY A 205 3.72 15.69 -0.49
CA GLY A 205 3.29 16.98 -1.02
C GLY A 205 2.94 18.03 0.04
N ILE A 206 2.96 17.66 1.34
CA ILE A 206 2.71 18.56 2.46
C ILE A 206 4.03 19.01 3.09
N ASP A 207 4.12 20.30 3.45
CA ASP A 207 5.32 20.90 4.04
C ASP A 207 5.34 20.76 5.57
N VAL A 208 5.16 19.54 6.04
CA VAL A 208 5.23 19.16 7.45
C VAL A 208 6.37 18.15 7.61
N PRO A 209 7.34 18.39 8.52
CA PRO A 209 8.42 17.44 8.78
C PRO A 209 7.90 16.06 9.16
N LEU A 210 8.54 15.02 8.64
CA LEU A 210 8.28 13.66 9.06
C LEU A 210 9.02 13.37 10.37
N GLU A 211 8.28 12.85 11.36
CA GLU A 211 8.78 12.56 12.69
C GLU A 211 8.58 11.09 13.05
N VAL A 212 9.40 10.58 13.97
CA VAL A 212 9.30 9.19 14.44
C VAL A 212 7.90 8.92 15.00
N GLY A 213 7.26 7.85 14.54
CA GLY A 213 5.89 7.51 14.91
C GLY A 213 4.83 8.08 13.98
N HIS A 214 5.16 8.95 13.03
CA HIS A 214 4.25 9.23 11.91
C HIS A 214 4.01 7.94 11.12
N VAL A 215 2.74 7.61 10.87
CA VAL A 215 2.34 6.55 9.95
C VAL A 215 1.81 7.18 8.66
N ILE A 216 2.20 6.67 7.51
CA ILE A 216 1.93 7.28 6.20
C ILE A 216 1.81 6.21 5.11
N THR A 217 0.90 6.38 4.15
CA THR A 217 0.81 5.51 2.97
C THR A 217 1.89 5.86 1.94
N ASN A 218 2.27 4.88 1.12
CA ASN A 218 3.19 5.02 -0.02
C ASN A 218 2.55 4.37 -1.24
N GLU A 219 1.84 5.16 -2.03
CA GLU A 219 0.85 4.74 -3.02
C GLU A 219 1.04 5.41 -4.41
N PRO A 220 2.25 5.41 -5.00
CA PRO A 220 2.39 5.90 -6.37
C PRO A 220 1.47 5.14 -7.33
N GLY A 221 1.07 5.82 -8.41
CA GLY A 221 0.20 5.24 -9.42
C GLY A 221 0.47 5.76 -10.83
N PHE A 222 -0.29 5.23 -11.77
CA PHE A 222 -0.36 5.69 -13.15
C PHE A 222 -1.74 5.31 -13.70
N TYR A 223 -2.38 6.24 -14.41
CA TYR A 223 -3.74 6.05 -14.90
C TYR A 223 -3.82 6.50 -16.36
N LYS A 224 -4.08 5.54 -17.25
CA LYS A 224 -4.31 5.80 -18.68
C LYS A 224 -5.81 5.76 -18.92
N GLU A 225 -6.41 6.95 -19.02
CA GLU A 225 -7.85 7.13 -19.19
C GLU A 225 -8.41 6.26 -20.31
N GLY A 226 -9.55 5.62 -20.05
CA GLY A 226 -10.21 4.70 -20.98
C GLY A 226 -9.48 3.37 -21.21
N SER A 227 -8.36 3.10 -20.53
CA SER A 227 -7.55 1.91 -20.76
C SER A 227 -7.27 1.09 -19.50
N PHE A 228 -6.36 1.54 -18.63
CA PHE A 228 -6.00 0.83 -17.40
C PHE A 228 -5.39 1.77 -16.37
N GLY A 229 -5.34 1.34 -15.12
CA GLY A 229 -4.58 2.00 -14.07
C GLY A 229 -3.75 1.02 -13.26
N VAL A 230 -2.72 1.57 -12.62
CA VAL A 230 -1.83 0.88 -11.70
C VAL A 230 -1.66 1.74 -10.47
N ARG A 231 -1.74 1.12 -9.29
CA ARG A 231 -1.32 1.72 -8.01
C ARG A 231 -0.72 0.63 -7.14
N ILE A 232 0.37 0.95 -6.45
CA ILE A 232 1.02 0.03 -5.51
C ILE A 232 1.18 0.77 -4.20
N GLU A 233 0.49 0.30 -3.19
CA GLU A 233 0.41 0.99 -1.91
C GLU A 233 0.87 0.16 -0.74
N SER A 234 1.57 0.79 0.20
CA SER A 234 1.83 0.18 1.50
C SER A 234 1.84 1.24 2.58
N ALA A 235 1.50 0.81 3.78
CA ALA A 235 1.57 1.62 4.97
C ALA A 235 2.94 1.52 5.62
N LEU A 236 3.47 2.69 5.98
CA LEU A 236 4.79 2.89 6.55
C LEU A 236 4.68 3.56 7.91
N VAL A 237 5.66 3.33 8.77
CA VAL A 237 5.95 4.15 9.95
C VAL A 237 7.34 4.73 9.87
N VAL A 238 7.47 6.01 10.21
CA VAL A 238 8.77 6.70 10.30
C VAL A 238 9.50 6.22 11.55
N LYS A 239 10.76 5.83 11.39
CA LYS A 239 11.64 5.39 12.48
C LYS A 239 13.03 5.98 12.35
N ARG A 240 13.79 5.95 13.45
CA ARG A 240 15.24 6.21 13.40
C ARG A 240 15.95 5.07 12.69
N VAL A 241 17.00 5.41 11.95
CA VAL A 241 17.89 4.46 11.30
C VAL A 241 19.34 4.81 11.60
N GLU A 242 20.19 3.80 11.65
CA GLU A 242 21.64 4.00 11.76
C GLU A 242 22.25 4.16 10.36
N THR A 243 23.09 5.18 10.21
CA THR A 243 23.85 5.45 9.00
C THR A 243 25.35 5.33 9.29
N LYS A 244 26.17 5.19 8.24
CA LYS A 244 27.63 5.04 8.41
C LYS A 244 28.32 6.29 8.97
N GLY A 245 27.66 7.44 8.95
CA GLY A 245 28.21 8.71 9.40
C GLY A 245 27.12 9.72 9.74
N GLN A 246 27.50 10.77 10.44
CA GLN A 246 26.56 11.74 11.06
C GLN A 246 26.83 13.19 10.60
N PHE A 247 27.31 13.37 9.36
CA PHE A 247 27.57 14.70 8.83
C PHE A 247 26.26 15.45 8.56
N GLY A 248 26.14 16.67 9.10
CA GLY A 248 24.92 17.48 8.99
C GLY A 248 23.81 17.13 9.99
N GLY A 249 24.07 16.23 10.94
CA GLY A 249 23.13 15.82 11.98
C GLY A 249 23.29 14.34 12.37
N ASP A 250 22.97 14.01 13.62
CA ASP A 250 23.06 12.67 14.19
C ASP A 250 21.74 11.87 14.10
N ILE A 251 20.62 12.54 13.80
CA ILE A 251 19.31 11.90 13.67
C ILE A 251 18.97 11.69 12.18
N TRP A 252 19.01 10.42 11.79
CA TRP A 252 18.58 9.94 10.47
C TRP A 252 17.31 9.11 10.62
N LEU A 253 16.41 9.29 9.67
CA LEU A 253 15.10 8.67 9.61
C LEU A 253 14.98 7.81 8.36
N GLY A 254 14.07 6.85 8.43
CA GLY A 254 13.64 6.02 7.32
C GLY A 254 12.30 5.39 7.65
N PHE A 255 11.90 4.39 6.87
CA PHE A 255 10.60 3.76 7.02
C PHE A 255 10.69 2.30 7.48
N GLU A 256 9.65 1.86 8.19
CA GLU A 256 9.31 0.45 8.36
C GLU A 256 7.94 0.23 7.73
N ARG A 257 7.80 -0.83 6.92
CA ARG A 257 6.54 -1.17 6.25
C ARG A 257 5.71 -2.13 7.11
N PHE A 258 4.43 -1.79 7.29
CA PHE A 258 3.43 -2.65 7.93
C PHE A 258 2.79 -3.62 6.94
N THR A 259 2.50 -3.19 5.71
CA THR A 259 1.74 -3.97 4.74
C THR A 259 2.41 -5.31 4.43
N CYS A 260 1.68 -6.40 4.71
CA CYS A 260 2.12 -7.79 4.57
C CYS A 260 1.49 -8.49 3.35
N VAL A 261 1.29 -7.77 2.24
CA VAL A 261 0.66 -8.31 1.02
C VAL A 261 1.72 -8.40 -0.11
N PRO A 262 1.92 -9.57 -0.73
CA PRO A 262 2.86 -9.72 -1.84
C PRO A 262 2.54 -8.79 -3.02
N ILE A 263 3.57 -8.40 -3.77
CA ILE A 263 3.43 -7.69 -5.06
C ILE A 263 3.60 -8.72 -6.17
N GLN A 264 2.63 -8.81 -7.09
CA GLN A 264 2.71 -9.75 -8.21
C GLN A 264 3.84 -9.34 -9.18
N THR A 265 4.73 -10.27 -9.54
CA THR A 265 5.86 -9.98 -10.43
C THR A 265 5.53 -10.09 -11.92
N ARG A 266 4.30 -10.46 -12.28
CA ARG A 266 3.93 -10.78 -13.67
C ARG A 266 4.12 -9.59 -14.62
N MET A 267 3.87 -8.37 -14.14
CA MET A 267 4.03 -7.12 -14.89
C MET A 267 5.41 -6.46 -14.69
N VAL A 268 6.35 -7.12 -13.99
CA VAL A 268 7.65 -6.52 -13.67
C VAL A 268 8.65 -6.79 -14.80
N LYS A 269 9.05 -5.74 -15.50
CA LYS A 269 10.20 -5.72 -16.40
C LYS A 269 11.50 -5.67 -15.59
N MET A 270 12.06 -6.84 -15.29
CA MET A 270 13.24 -6.98 -14.42
C MET A 270 14.43 -6.15 -14.93
N GLU A 271 14.61 -6.03 -16.24
CA GLU A 271 15.62 -5.23 -16.92
C GLU A 271 15.57 -3.74 -16.59
N LEU A 272 14.40 -3.19 -16.23
CA LEU A 272 14.26 -1.80 -15.79
C LEU A 272 14.62 -1.61 -14.30
N LEU A 273 14.75 -2.71 -13.55
CA LEU A 273 15.11 -2.68 -12.13
C LEU A 273 16.63 -2.73 -11.94
N THR A 274 17.13 -1.85 -11.07
CA THR A 274 18.49 -1.87 -10.55
C THR A 274 18.73 -3.11 -9.70
N LYS A 275 20.00 -3.42 -9.39
CA LYS A 275 20.34 -4.57 -8.53
C LYS A 275 19.72 -4.47 -7.14
N ASP A 276 19.67 -3.26 -6.56
CA ASP A 276 19.11 -3.07 -5.22
C ASP A 276 17.58 -3.13 -5.23
N GLU A 277 16.92 -2.60 -6.26
CA GLU A 277 15.46 -2.75 -6.44
C GLU A 277 15.06 -4.23 -6.60
N ARG A 278 15.83 -5.02 -7.36
CA ARG A 278 15.60 -6.48 -7.47
C ARG A 278 15.80 -7.18 -6.13
N ARG A 279 16.80 -6.76 -5.33
CA ARG A 279 17.02 -7.31 -3.99
C ARG A 279 15.87 -6.97 -3.04
N TRP A 280 15.39 -5.73 -3.09
CA TRP A 280 14.21 -5.28 -2.34
C TRP A 280 12.99 -6.13 -2.70
N LEU A 281 12.71 -6.31 -3.99
CA LEU A 281 11.57 -7.09 -4.47
C LEU A 281 11.68 -8.55 -4.05
N LYS A 282 12.89 -9.13 -4.06
CA LYS A 282 13.10 -10.50 -3.55
C LYS A 282 12.85 -10.61 -2.04
N ALA A 283 13.29 -9.62 -1.27
CA ALA A 283 13.13 -9.60 0.18
C ALA A 283 11.66 -9.41 0.59
N SER A 284 10.87 -8.64 -0.18
CA SER A 284 9.45 -8.44 0.12
C SER A 284 8.62 -9.72 0.02
N PHE A 285 9.04 -10.72 -0.77
CA PHE A 285 8.42 -12.06 -0.77
C PHE A 285 8.68 -12.88 0.49
N LEU A 286 9.78 -12.61 1.20
CA LEU A 286 10.17 -13.37 2.39
C LEU A 286 9.56 -12.80 3.68
N MET A 287 9.14 -11.53 3.66
CA MET A 287 8.61 -10.81 4.83
C MET A 287 7.31 -11.43 5.41
N PRO A 288 6.34 -11.92 4.61
CA PRO A 288 5.17 -12.64 5.12
C PRO A 288 5.51 -13.98 5.77
N LEU A 289 6.61 -14.63 5.36
CA LEU A 289 7.00 -15.96 5.83
C LEU A 289 7.72 -15.92 7.19
N THR A 290 8.40 -14.82 7.52
CA THR A 290 9.16 -14.69 8.77
C THR A 290 8.33 -14.20 9.95
N LEU A 291 7.24 -13.47 9.70
CA LEU A 291 6.37 -12.89 10.74
C LEU A 291 5.25 -13.84 11.22
N GLY A 292 5.03 -14.99 10.56
CA GLY A 292 3.83 -15.81 10.74
C GLY A 292 3.99 -17.29 11.10
N PHE A 293 5.20 -17.81 11.34
CA PHE A 293 5.39 -19.26 11.56
C PHE A 293 6.17 -19.68 12.82
N THR A 294 6.49 -18.77 13.73
CA THR A 294 7.29 -19.11 14.93
C THR A 294 6.48 -19.38 16.20
N ASN A 295 5.15 -19.25 16.21
CA ASN A 295 4.34 -19.60 17.39
C ASN A 295 3.05 -20.35 17.00
N ALA A 296 3.21 -21.61 16.61
CA ALA A 296 2.16 -22.61 16.82
C ALA A 296 2.85 -23.92 17.20
N HIS A 297 2.53 -24.43 18.39
CA HIS A 297 2.85 -25.80 18.77
C HIS A 297 2.27 -26.78 17.73
N SER A 298 3.09 -27.24 16.80
CA SER A 298 2.91 -28.55 16.17
C SER A 298 4.27 -29.06 15.70
N ARG A 299 4.68 -30.18 16.31
CA ARG A 299 5.72 -31.03 15.75
C ARG A 299 5.16 -31.67 14.46
N SER A 300 6.07 -31.89 13.53
CA SER A 300 5.90 -32.57 12.23
C SER A 300 5.17 -31.79 11.13
N THR A 301 5.94 -31.13 10.26
CA THR A 301 5.93 -31.36 8.80
C THR A 301 7.02 -30.49 8.17
N THR A 302 8.28 -30.85 8.38
CA THR A 302 9.41 -30.37 7.57
C THR A 302 9.58 -31.28 6.36
N GLU A 303 8.59 -31.30 5.46
CA GLU A 303 8.67 -31.94 4.15
C GLU A 303 7.45 -31.47 3.36
N ASN A 304 7.60 -30.37 2.60
CA ASN A 304 6.79 -29.99 1.41
C ASN A 304 7.00 -28.53 0.96
N ALA A 305 7.92 -27.76 1.53
CA ALA A 305 8.26 -26.41 1.06
C ALA A 305 9.25 -26.38 -0.13
N LYS A 306 9.27 -27.41 -0.99
CA LYS A 306 10.18 -27.51 -2.15
C LYS A 306 9.41 -27.73 -3.47
N THR A 307 8.45 -26.88 -3.81
CA THR A 307 7.81 -26.95 -5.14
C THR A 307 7.19 -25.65 -5.67
N TYR A 308 7.70 -24.48 -5.27
CA TYR A 308 7.45 -23.22 -6.00
C TYR A 308 8.75 -22.63 -6.54
N SER A 309 9.38 -23.40 -7.44
CA SER A 309 10.40 -22.90 -8.35
C SER A 309 9.70 -22.57 -9.67
N LEU A 310 9.30 -21.31 -9.84
CA LEU A 310 8.83 -20.77 -11.12
C LEU A 310 9.94 -20.97 -12.17
N ARG A 311 9.67 -21.79 -13.20
CA ARG A 311 10.50 -21.88 -14.40
C ARG A 311 10.10 -20.75 -15.35
N SER A 312 11.14 -20.04 -15.79
CA SER A 312 11.32 -19.23 -17.02
C SER A 312 10.06 -18.69 -17.71
#